data_AF-A0A8T4Y9Y1-F1
#
_entry.id   AF-A0A8T4Y9Y1-F1
#
_cell.length_a   1.000
_cell.length_b   1.000
_cell.length_c   1.000
_cell.angle_alpha   90.00
_cell.angle_beta   90.00
_cell.angle_gamma   90.00
#
_symmetry.space_group_name_H-M   'P 1'
#
loop_
_entity.id
_entity.type
_entity.pdbx_description
1 polymer ?
#
loop_
_entity_poly.entity_id
_entity_poly.type
_entity_poly.pdbx_seq_one_letter_code
_entity_poly.pdbx_strand_id
1 'polypeptide(L)'
;MKKDSAVSIRELRGEHASVICYPKPSESEFNKRLRELEKLGVTALEFSGGKKVSNLPVLGKGCVGIVLIAYRKSEKLALKIRRVDADRAKMQNEAKMLKAANSIDVGPRLVDVSRNFLLMQFIDGVLFPQWLEKHVKKSCLKTVLCDVLEQCWRLDEYGLDHGELSHAPKHLIVDGENKPFIVDFETASLNRRPSNVTSIAQFLFIRGVVAEKITHKIGVKDKKVIIDALRQYKTRRNRRNFEAVLKVCGL
;
A
#
# COMPACT_ATOMS: atom_id res chain seq x y z
N MET A 1 -1.54 -29.08 4.82
CA MET A 1 -2.43 -29.04 3.63
C MET A 1 -3.28 -27.78 3.73
N LYS A 2 -2.99 -26.73 2.93
CA LYS A 2 -3.89 -25.57 2.84
C LYS A 2 -5.07 -26.00 1.97
N LYS A 3 -6.29 -25.99 2.51
CA LYS A 3 -7.52 -26.10 1.70
C LYS A 3 -7.43 -25.01 0.63
N ASP A 4 -7.72 -25.36 -0.62
CA ASP A 4 -7.91 -24.40 -1.70
C ASP A 4 -8.98 -23.39 -1.27
N SER A 5 -8.53 -22.21 -0.82
CA SER A 5 -9.36 -21.10 -0.36
C SER A 5 -9.79 -20.19 -1.52
N ALA A 6 -9.45 -20.57 -2.75
CA ALA A 6 -9.84 -19.90 -3.97
C ALA A 6 -11.20 -20.44 -4.45
N VAL A 7 -12.16 -19.54 -4.63
CA VAL A 7 -13.51 -19.83 -5.13
C VAL A 7 -13.63 -19.28 -6.54
N SER A 8 -14.06 -20.11 -7.49
CA SER A 8 -14.30 -19.69 -8.86
C SER A 8 -15.33 -18.56 -8.91
N ILE A 9 -15.14 -17.57 -9.78
CA ILE A 9 -16.10 -16.45 -9.88
C ILE A 9 -17.52 -16.92 -10.25
N ARG A 10 -17.63 -18.04 -10.98
CA ARG A 10 -18.90 -18.68 -11.35
C ARG A 10 -19.62 -19.33 -10.17
N GLU A 11 -18.87 -19.62 -9.11
CA GLU A 11 -19.37 -20.20 -7.88
C GLU A 11 -19.55 -19.12 -6.80
N LEU A 12 -19.40 -17.82 -7.07
CA LEU A 12 -19.62 -16.82 -6.01
C LEU A 12 -21.13 -16.67 -5.75
N ARG A 13 -21.53 -16.94 -4.51
CA ARG A 13 -22.94 -16.92 -4.03
C ARG A 13 -23.05 -16.60 -2.54
N GLY A 14 -24.22 -16.18 -2.06
CA GLY A 14 -24.46 -16.00 -0.62
C GLY A 14 -23.46 -15.06 0.05
N GLU A 15 -22.69 -15.56 1.04
CA GLU A 15 -21.74 -14.75 1.83
C GLU A 15 -20.69 -14.01 0.99
N HIS A 16 -20.32 -14.52 -0.19
CA HIS A 16 -19.38 -13.85 -1.10
C HIS A 16 -19.92 -12.49 -1.57
N ALA A 17 -21.24 -12.37 -1.76
CA ALA A 17 -21.88 -11.11 -2.15
C ALA A 17 -21.73 -10.03 -1.07
N SER A 18 -21.70 -10.41 0.21
CA SER A 18 -21.50 -9.49 1.33
C SER A 18 -20.10 -8.86 1.33
N VAL A 19 -19.10 -9.54 0.76
CA VAL A 19 -17.75 -8.99 0.58
C VAL A 19 -17.68 -8.16 -0.69
N ILE A 20 -18.16 -8.70 -1.81
CA ILE A 20 -18.06 -8.05 -3.13
C ILE A 20 -18.91 -6.77 -3.21
N CYS A 21 -20.03 -6.72 -2.49
CA CYS A 21 -20.95 -5.58 -2.45
C CYS A 21 -21.04 -4.96 -1.03
N TYR A 22 -19.97 -5.07 -0.24
CA TYR A 22 -19.97 -4.52 1.11
C TYR A 22 -20.26 -3.00 1.12
N PRO A 23 -21.03 -2.48 2.10
CA PRO A 23 -21.71 -3.20 3.18
C PRO A 23 -23.15 -3.63 2.86
N LYS A 24 -23.72 -3.18 1.74
CA LYS A 24 -25.14 -3.36 1.39
C LYS A 24 -25.25 -4.22 0.13
N PRO A 25 -25.19 -5.57 0.24
CA PRO A 25 -25.33 -6.43 -0.91
C PRO A 25 -26.73 -6.34 -1.50
N SER A 26 -26.82 -6.30 -2.83
CA SER A 26 -28.05 -6.51 -3.57
C SER A 26 -27.73 -7.41 -4.76
N GLU A 27 -28.70 -8.22 -5.18
CA GLU A 27 -28.52 -9.14 -6.30
C GLU A 27 -28.16 -8.40 -7.60
N SER A 28 -28.79 -7.24 -7.84
CA SER A 28 -28.50 -6.39 -8.99
C SER A 28 -27.05 -5.88 -8.98
N GLU A 29 -26.56 -5.36 -7.85
CA GLU A 29 -25.17 -4.87 -7.73
C GLU A 29 -24.17 -6.03 -7.83
N PHE A 30 -24.49 -7.17 -7.22
CA PHE A 30 -23.64 -8.36 -7.27
C PHE A 30 -23.46 -8.86 -8.70
N ASN A 31 -24.55 -9.02 -9.46
CA ASN A 31 -24.49 -9.44 -10.85
C ASN A 31 -23.75 -8.43 -11.75
N LYS A 32 -23.87 -7.12 -11.48
CA LYS A 32 -23.08 -6.08 -12.18
C LYS A 32 -21.58 -6.27 -11.90
N ARG A 33 -21.21 -6.47 -10.64
CA ARG A 33 -19.82 -6.65 -10.22
C ARG A 33 -19.21 -7.96 -10.71
N LEU A 34 -19.97 -9.05 -10.77
CA LEU A 34 -19.50 -10.30 -11.39
C LEU A 34 -19.13 -10.09 -12.86
N ARG A 35 -19.97 -9.41 -13.63
CA ARG A 35 -19.65 -9.05 -15.03
C ARG A 35 -18.41 -8.16 -15.15
N GLU A 36 -18.15 -7.28 -14.18
CA GLU A 36 -16.90 -6.50 -14.15
C GLU A 36 -15.68 -7.40 -13.90
N LEU A 37 -15.76 -8.35 -12.97
CA LEU A 37 -14.68 -9.32 -12.71
C LEU A 37 -14.38 -10.19 -13.93
N GLU A 38 -15.42 -10.67 -14.62
CA GLU A 38 -15.29 -11.42 -15.87
C GLU A 38 -14.57 -10.61 -16.95
N LYS A 39 -14.93 -9.33 -17.11
CA LYS A 39 -14.28 -8.42 -18.07
C LYS A 39 -12.82 -8.15 -17.73
N LEU A 40 -12.47 -8.12 -16.44
CA LEU A 40 -11.08 -8.05 -15.98
C LEU A 40 -10.32 -9.38 -16.14
N GLY A 41 -11.01 -10.45 -16.55
CA GLY A 41 -10.44 -11.79 -16.73
C GLY A 41 -10.14 -12.51 -15.41
N VAL A 42 -10.73 -12.06 -14.30
CA VAL A 42 -10.58 -12.72 -13.00
C VAL A 42 -11.33 -14.04 -13.03
N THR A 43 -10.66 -15.14 -12.70
CA THR A 43 -11.21 -16.50 -12.73
C THR A 43 -11.61 -17.02 -11.36
N ALA A 44 -10.91 -16.59 -10.30
CA ALA A 44 -11.20 -16.98 -8.93
C ALA A 44 -10.81 -15.89 -7.93
N LEU A 45 -11.44 -15.91 -6.75
CA LEU A 45 -11.12 -15.06 -5.61
C LEU A 45 -10.72 -15.92 -4.44
N GLU A 46 -9.66 -15.54 -3.72
CA GLU A 46 -9.25 -16.19 -2.49
C GLU A 46 -9.60 -15.31 -1.28
N PHE A 47 -10.33 -15.91 -0.35
CA PHE A 47 -10.75 -15.31 0.90
C PHE A 47 -9.77 -15.73 2.00
N SER A 48 -8.69 -14.96 2.12
CA SER A 48 -7.64 -15.16 3.11
C SER A 48 -7.19 -13.81 3.68
N GLY A 49 -6.45 -13.85 4.81
CA GLY A 49 -5.96 -12.66 5.50
C GLY A 49 -6.43 -12.55 6.94
N GLY A 50 -5.90 -11.53 7.64
CA GLY A 50 -6.13 -11.35 9.08
C GLY A 50 -7.36 -10.51 9.44
N LYS A 51 -8.07 -9.95 8.45
CA LYS A 51 -9.31 -9.19 8.65
C LYS A 51 -10.51 -10.03 8.21
N LYS A 52 -11.71 -9.68 8.69
CA LYS A 52 -12.96 -10.34 8.29
C LYS A 52 -13.99 -9.33 7.81
N VAL A 53 -14.73 -9.72 6.79
CA VAL A 53 -15.96 -9.04 6.34
C VAL A 53 -17.07 -10.08 6.38
N SER A 54 -18.08 -9.83 7.21
CA SER A 54 -18.98 -10.87 7.69
C SER A 54 -18.17 -12.02 8.30
N ASN A 55 -18.15 -13.20 7.67
CA ASN A 55 -17.40 -14.37 8.14
C ASN A 55 -16.20 -14.73 7.27
N LEU A 56 -16.01 -14.04 6.15
CA LEU A 56 -14.97 -14.36 5.18
C LEU A 56 -13.68 -13.58 5.48
N PRO A 57 -12.52 -14.25 5.49
CA PRO A 57 -11.24 -13.56 5.66
C PRO A 57 -10.89 -12.74 4.42
N VAL A 58 -10.30 -11.57 4.66
CA VAL A 58 -9.86 -10.62 3.63
C VAL A 58 -8.47 -10.08 3.98
N LEU A 59 -7.70 -9.68 2.96
CA LEU A 59 -6.36 -9.11 3.16
C LEU A 59 -6.43 -7.76 3.87
N GLY A 60 -7.39 -6.94 3.48
CA GLY A 60 -7.54 -5.58 3.98
C GLY A 60 -8.99 -5.12 3.97
N LYS A 61 -9.32 -4.26 4.93
CA LYS A 61 -10.60 -3.56 5.01
C LYS A 61 -10.34 -2.13 5.45
N GLY A 62 -10.69 -1.17 4.58
CA GLY A 62 -10.57 0.26 4.83
C GLY A 62 -11.93 0.96 4.81
N CYS A 63 -11.89 2.29 4.89
CA CYS A 63 -13.09 3.14 4.83
C CYS A 63 -13.75 3.11 3.44
N VAL A 64 -12.95 2.90 2.38
CA VAL A 64 -13.39 3.01 0.99
C VAL A 64 -13.33 1.71 0.20
N GLY A 65 -12.64 0.68 0.72
CA GLY A 65 -12.43 -0.56 -0.02
C GLY A 65 -12.15 -1.80 0.83
N ILE A 66 -12.25 -2.95 0.18
CA ILE A 66 -11.85 -4.28 0.69
C ILE A 66 -10.78 -4.83 -0.26
N VAL A 67 -9.77 -5.52 0.27
CA VAL A 67 -8.71 -6.14 -0.53
C VAL A 67 -8.78 -7.65 -0.40
N LEU A 68 -8.80 -8.35 -1.54
CA LEU A 68 -8.76 -9.81 -1.67
C LEU A 68 -7.59 -10.24 -2.55
N ILE A 69 -7.29 -11.53 -2.54
CA ILE A 69 -6.50 -12.16 -3.60
C ILE A 69 -7.44 -12.51 -4.75
N ALA A 70 -7.00 -12.23 -5.97
CA ALA A 70 -7.67 -12.64 -7.19
C ALA A 70 -6.70 -13.41 -8.09
N TYR A 71 -7.24 -14.34 -8.85
CA TYR A 71 -6.50 -15.10 -9.85
C TYR A 71 -6.96 -14.66 -11.24
N ARG A 72 -6.00 -14.34 -12.10
CA ARG A 72 -6.21 -14.07 -13.53
C ARG A 72 -5.28 -14.99 -14.31
N LYS A 73 -5.84 -15.97 -15.03
CA LYS A 73 -5.07 -17.07 -15.62
C LYS A 73 -4.24 -17.77 -14.52
N SER A 74 -2.92 -17.78 -14.64
CA SER A 74 -1.98 -18.35 -13.65
C SER A 74 -1.35 -17.30 -12.74
N GLU A 75 -1.76 -16.03 -12.82
CA GLU A 75 -1.18 -14.94 -12.03
C GLU A 75 -2.01 -14.69 -10.76
N LYS A 76 -1.32 -14.61 -9.62
CA LYS A 76 -1.88 -14.24 -8.32
C LYS A 76 -1.76 -12.72 -8.13
N LEU A 77 -2.90 -12.06 -7.92
CA LEU A 77 -3.03 -10.60 -7.91
C LEU A 77 -3.78 -10.12 -6.67
N ALA A 78 -3.57 -8.85 -6.32
CA ALA A 78 -4.38 -8.15 -5.32
C ALA A 78 -5.56 -7.46 -6.01
N LEU A 79 -6.76 -7.70 -5.51
CA LEU A 79 -7.99 -7.06 -5.98
C LEU A 79 -8.52 -6.14 -4.89
N LYS A 80 -8.49 -4.84 -5.15
CA LYS A 80 -9.16 -3.84 -4.31
C LYS A 80 -10.57 -3.60 -4.85
N ILE A 81 -11.55 -3.81 -3.98
CA ILE A 81 -12.99 -3.71 -4.24
C ILE A 81 -13.49 -2.43 -3.59
N ARG A 82 -14.09 -1.54 -4.38
CA ARG A 82 -14.75 -0.34 -3.88
C ARG A 82 -15.94 -0.70 -2.99
N ARG A 83 -16.04 -0.13 -1.80
CA ARG A 83 -17.26 -0.29 -1.00
C ARG A 83 -18.44 0.41 -1.68
N VAL A 84 -19.65 -0.14 -1.53
CA VAL A 84 -20.86 0.44 -2.10
C VAL A 84 -21.16 1.81 -1.49
N ASP A 85 -20.86 2.00 -0.21
CA ASP A 85 -21.05 3.22 0.57
C ASP A 85 -19.88 4.20 0.51
N ALA A 86 -18.85 3.92 -0.30
CA ALA A 86 -17.72 4.84 -0.46
C ALA A 86 -18.19 6.16 -1.11
N ASP A 87 -17.68 7.27 -0.60
CA ASP A 87 -17.86 8.63 -1.15
C ASP A 87 -17.25 8.76 -2.58
N ARG A 88 -16.30 7.88 -2.91
CA ARG A 88 -15.77 7.74 -4.27
C ARG A 88 -16.76 6.97 -5.15
N ALA A 89 -17.12 7.57 -6.29
CA ALA A 89 -18.00 6.95 -7.27
C ALA A 89 -17.35 5.77 -8.04
N LYS A 90 -16.02 5.72 -8.09
CA LYS A 90 -15.22 5.04 -9.13
C LYS A 90 -13.78 4.78 -8.68
N MET A 91 -13.19 3.62 -9.04
CA MET A 91 -11.78 3.26 -8.74
C MET A 91 -10.75 3.94 -9.66
N GLN A 92 -11.20 4.60 -10.73
CA GLN A 92 -10.34 5.22 -11.74
C GLN A 92 -9.38 6.27 -11.17
N ASN A 93 -9.76 7.00 -10.13
CA ASN A 93 -8.88 8.00 -9.54
C ASN A 93 -7.67 7.35 -8.86
N GLU A 94 -7.90 6.31 -8.06
CA GLU A 94 -6.80 5.55 -7.45
C GLU A 94 -5.93 4.88 -8.52
N ALA A 95 -6.53 4.31 -9.56
CA ALA A 95 -5.78 3.73 -10.68
C ALA A 95 -4.89 4.76 -11.39
N LYS A 96 -5.37 6.00 -11.57
CA LYS A 96 -4.57 7.09 -12.15
C LYS A 96 -3.38 7.45 -11.25
N MET A 97 -3.58 7.53 -9.94
CA MET A 97 -2.51 7.82 -8.99
C MET A 97 -1.48 6.68 -8.93
N LEU A 98 -1.94 5.42 -8.89
CA LEU A 98 -1.05 4.26 -8.93
C LEU A 98 -0.28 4.17 -10.25
N LYS A 99 -0.92 4.48 -11.39
CA LYS A 99 -0.25 4.54 -12.69
C LYS A 99 0.85 5.61 -12.72
N ALA A 100 0.59 6.78 -12.15
CA ALA A 100 1.60 7.83 -11.99
C ALA A 100 2.77 7.36 -11.12
N ALA A 101 2.49 6.71 -9.97
CA ALA A 101 3.53 6.14 -9.12
C ALA A 101 4.34 5.03 -9.83
N ASN A 102 3.69 4.15 -10.60
CA ASN A 102 4.39 3.12 -11.35
C ASN A 102 5.30 3.68 -12.44
N SER A 103 4.98 4.85 -13.02
CA SER A 103 5.85 5.49 -14.03
C SER A 103 7.20 5.96 -13.50
N ILE A 104 7.35 6.01 -12.17
CA ILE A 104 8.57 6.34 -11.44
C ILE A 104 9.04 5.17 -10.55
N ASP A 105 8.62 3.95 -10.88
CA ASP A 105 8.96 2.70 -10.19
C ASP A 105 8.58 2.69 -8.70
N VAL A 106 7.43 3.27 -8.36
CA VAL A 106 6.88 3.27 -6.99
C VAL A 106 5.57 2.50 -6.93
N GLY A 107 5.43 1.70 -5.87
CA GLY A 107 4.23 0.95 -5.53
C GLY A 107 4.02 -0.34 -6.34
N PRO A 108 2.93 -1.08 -6.06
CA PRO A 108 2.62 -2.32 -6.76
C PRO A 108 2.26 -2.03 -8.22
N ARG A 109 2.66 -2.93 -9.14
CA ARG A 109 2.29 -2.78 -10.56
C ARG A 109 0.77 -2.81 -10.74
N LEU A 110 0.21 -1.76 -11.33
CA LEU A 110 -1.16 -1.72 -11.81
C LEU A 110 -1.34 -2.73 -12.94
N VAL A 111 -2.36 -3.58 -12.83
CA VAL A 111 -2.70 -4.58 -13.86
C VAL A 111 -3.90 -4.12 -14.68
N ASP A 112 -5.00 -3.76 -14.02
CA ASP A 112 -6.24 -3.39 -14.71
C ASP A 112 -7.21 -2.66 -13.75
N VAL A 113 -8.26 -2.03 -14.29
CA VAL A 113 -9.25 -1.29 -13.50
C VAL A 113 -10.64 -1.32 -14.14
N SER A 114 -11.67 -1.51 -13.32
CA SER A 114 -13.07 -1.33 -13.70
C SER A 114 -13.70 -0.18 -12.89
N ARG A 115 -15.03 -0.04 -12.92
CA ARG A 115 -15.71 0.96 -12.09
C ARG A 115 -15.50 0.69 -10.60
N ASN A 116 -15.64 -0.57 -10.19
CA ASN A 116 -15.65 -0.99 -8.79
C ASN A 116 -14.41 -1.77 -8.36
N PHE A 117 -13.52 -2.13 -9.28
CA PHE A 117 -12.36 -2.96 -9.00
C PHE A 117 -11.06 -2.33 -9.48
N LEU A 118 -10.00 -2.50 -8.69
CA LEU A 118 -8.63 -2.19 -9.07
C LEU A 118 -7.80 -3.47 -8.90
N LEU A 119 -7.20 -3.93 -9.98
CA LEU A 119 -6.38 -5.12 -10.01
C LEU A 119 -4.91 -4.70 -10.08
N MET A 120 -4.10 -5.20 -9.16
CA MET A 120 -2.69 -4.84 -9.04
C MET A 120 -1.84 -6.02 -8.58
N GLN A 121 -0.53 -5.88 -8.65
CA GLN A 121 0.42 -6.86 -8.14
C GLN A 121 0.11 -7.25 -6.69
N PHE A 122 0.04 -8.55 -6.43
CA PHE A 122 0.05 -9.06 -5.06
C PHE A 122 1.48 -9.01 -4.52
N ILE A 123 1.67 -8.31 -3.40
CA ILE A 123 2.95 -8.29 -2.69
C ILE A 123 2.90 -9.38 -1.62
N ASP A 124 3.65 -10.47 -1.83
CA ASP A 124 3.80 -11.53 -0.84
C ASP A 124 4.79 -11.11 0.24
N GLY A 125 4.26 -10.41 1.24
CA GLY A 125 5.06 -9.77 2.27
C GLY A 125 4.28 -9.51 3.54
N VAL A 126 4.94 -8.86 4.50
CA VAL A 126 4.34 -8.45 5.77
C VAL A 126 4.44 -6.94 5.93
N LEU A 127 3.57 -6.36 6.75
CA LEU A 127 3.64 -4.93 7.07
C LEU A 127 4.97 -4.60 7.74
N PHE A 128 5.52 -3.42 7.45
CA PHE A 128 6.82 -2.99 7.93
C PHE A 128 7.02 -3.12 9.46
N PRO A 129 6.06 -2.75 10.33
CA PRO A 129 6.23 -2.97 11.77
C PRO A 129 6.43 -4.45 12.13
N GLN A 130 5.68 -5.36 11.48
CA GLN A 130 5.81 -6.80 11.71
C GLN A 130 7.14 -7.33 11.15
N TRP A 131 7.59 -6.81 10.01
CA TRP A 131 8.91 -7.12 9.46
C TRP A 131 10.03 -6.70 10.43
N LEU A 132 9.89 -5.55 11.08
CA LEU A 132 10.88 -5.01 12.02
C LEU A 132 11.03 -5.84 13.30
N GLU A 133 9.99 -6.56 13.71
CA GLU A 133 10.04 -7.51 14.85
C GLU A 133 10.93 -8.72 14.56
N LYS A 134 11.15 -9.06 13.29
CA LYS A 134 12.03 -10.17 12.91
C LYS A 134 13.50 -9.85 13.23
N HIS A 135 14.33 -10.87 13.35
CA HIS A 135 15.78 -10.72 13.44
C HIS A 135 16.36 -10.26 12.08
N VAL A 136 16.38 -8.95 11.88
CA VAL A 136 16.92 -8.30 10.69
C VAL A 136 18.32 -7.74 10.99
N LYS A 137 19.30 -8.04 10.13
CA LYS A 137 20.65 -7.45 10.20
C LYS A 137 20.59 -5.93 9.99
N LYS A 138 21.44 -5.19 10.70
CA LYS A 138 21.52 -3.72 10.60
C LYS A 138 21.68 -3.22 9.15
N SER A 139 22.51 -3.87 8.34
CA SER A 139 22.72 -3.52 6.93
C SER A 139 21.47 -3.69 6.07
N CYS A 140 20.71 -4.78 6.29
CA CYS A 140 19.44 -5.02 5.62
C CYS A 140 18.42 -3.94 6.00
N LEU A 141 18.28 -3.63 7.29
CA LEU A 141 17.39 -2.55 7.75
C LEU A 141 17.74 -1.21 7.09
N LYS A 142 19.02 -0.83 7.01
CA LYS A 142 19.44 0.39 6.32
C LYS A 142 19.02 0.38 4.84
N THR A 143 19.26 -0.73 4.14
CA THR A 143 18.91 -0.88 2.71
C THR A 143 17.41 -0.67 2.49
N VAL A 144 16.57 -1.30 3.31
CA VAL A 144 15.10 -1.13 3.24
C VAL A 144 14.69 0.31 3.51
N LEU A 145 15.24 0.96 4.54
CA LEU A 145 14.91 2.35 4.86
C LEU A 145 15.37 3.33 3.77
N CYS A 146 16.55 3.10 3.18
CA CYS A 146 17.02 3.86 2.03
C CYS A 146 16.04 3.76 0.86
N ASP A 147 15.63 2.55 0.49
CA ASP A 147 14.70 2.35 -0.64
C ASP A 147 13.33 2.99 -0.37
N VAL A 148 12.80 2.87 0.85
CA VAL A 148 11.56 3.58 1.24
C VAL A 148 11.68 5.09 1.05
N LEU A 149 12.79 5.69 1.50
CA LEU A 149 13.02 7.13 1.36
C LEU A 149 13.24 7.53 -0.10
N GLU A 150 13.91 6.69 -0.90
CA GLU A 150 14.14 6.89 -2.33
C GLU A 150 12.82 6.82 -3.13
N GLN A 151 11.92 5.89 -2.79
CA GLN A 151 10.55 5.86 -3.32
C GLN A 151 9.80 7.15 -2.99
N CYS A 152 9.89 7.63 -1.75
CA CYS A 152 9.27 8.88 -1.34
C CYS A 152 9.86 10.11 -2.02
N TRP A 153 11.17 10.12 -2.28
CA TRP A 153 11.84 11.20 -3.01
C TRP A 153 11.37 11.26 -4.46
N ARG A 154 11.27 10.10 -5.13
CA ARG A 154 10.71 10.01 -6.50
C ARG A 154 9.27 10.52 -6.57
N LEU A 155 8.44 10.20 -5.58
CA LEU A 155 7.08 10.75 -5.47
C LEU A 155 7.09 12.28 -5.31
N ASP A 156 7.97 12.81 -4.46
CA ASP A 156 8.11 14.25 -4.22
C ASP A 156 8.61 15.02 -5.47
N GLU A 157 9.58 14.46 -6.20
CA GLU A 157 10.09 15.00 -7.47
C GLU A 157 9.01 15.01 -8.56
N TYR A 158 8.25 13.92 -8.67
CA TYR A 158 7.18 13.81 -9.66
C TYR A 158 5.97 14.73 -9.35
N GLY A 159 5.84 15.20 -8.10
CA GLY A 159 4.70 16.02 -7.70
C GLY A 159 3.52 15.23 -7.14
N LEU A 160 3.68 13.92 -6.89
CA LEU A 160 2.61 13.05 -6.37
C LEU A 160 2.69 12.96 -4.85
N ASP A 161 1.74 13.57 -4.15
CA ASP A 161 1.64 13.40 -2.70
C ASP A 161 0.78 12.17 -2.37
N HIS A 162 1.32 11.23 -1.60
CA HIS A 162 0.58 10.03 -1.18
C HIS A 162 -0.54 10.35 -0.19
N GLY A 163 -0.35 11.31 0.74
CA GLY A 163 -1.37 11.74 1.70
C GLY A 163 -1.47 10.96 3.01
N GLU A 164 -0.94 9.74 3.09
CA GLU A 164 -1.12 8.85 4.26
C GLU A 164 0.17 8.29 4.86
N LEU A 165 1.34 8.73 4.35
CA LEU A 165 2.64 8.23 4.84
C LEU A 165 2.98 8.64 6.28
N SER A 166 2.26 9.58 6.87
CA SER A 166 2.33 9.86 8.31
C SER A 166 1.72 8.74 9.17
N HIS A 167 0.88 7.90 8.57
CA HIS A 167 0.28 6.68 9.13
C HIS A 167 0.77 5.43 8.38
N ALA A 168 2.03 5.43 7.94
CA ALA A 168 2.63 4.37 7.14
C ALA A 168 2.62 2.92 7.71
N PRO A 169 2.40 2.60 9.01
CA PRO A 169 2.31 1.21 9.46
C PRO A 169 1.40 0.29 8.64
N LYS A 170 0.38 0.87 7.99
CA LYS A 170 -0.60 0.15 7.16
C LYS A 170 -0.30 0.20 5.65
N HIS A 171 0.60 1.09 5.24
CA HIS A 171 0.85 1.44 3.84
C HIS A 171 2.25 1.05 3.35
N LEU A 172 3.03 0.35 4.18
CA LEU A 172 4.35 -0.14 3.82
C LEU A 172 4.42 -1.65 4.04
N ILE A 173 4.61 -2.39 2.94
CA ILE A 173 4.79 -3.85 2.94
C ILE A 173 6.24 -4.16 2.55
N VAL A 174 6.84 -5.15 3.20
CA VAL A 174 8.16 -5.68 2.83
C VAL A 174 8.01 -7.14 2.43
N ASP A 175 8.45 -7.47 1.22
CA ASP A 175 8.35 -8.83 0.67
C ASP A 175 9.42 -9.78 1.24
N GLY A 176 9.41 -11.04 0.78
CA GLY A 176 10.38 -12.07 1.18
C GLY A 176 11.83 -11.76 0.82
N GLU A 177 12.09 -10.88 -0.15
CA GLU A 177 13.41 -10.46 -0.60
C GLU A 177 13.89 -9.18 0.11
N ASN A 178 13.12 -8.68 1.06
CA ASN A 178 13.32 -7.41 1.75
C ASN A 178 13.15 -6.18 0.84
N LYS A 179 12.36 -6.29 -0.23
CA LYS A 179 11.99 -5.13 -1.03
C LYS A 179 10.76 -4.43 -0.43
N PRO A 180 10.86 -3.14 -0.09
CA PRO A 180 9.72 -2.36 0.39
C PRO A 180 8.80 -1.90 -0.74
N PHE A 181 7.50 -1.87 -0.47
CA PHE A 181 6.47 -1.36 -1.37
C PHE A 181 5.54 -0.42 -0.61
N ILE A 182 5.42 0.81 -1.12
CA ILE A 182 4.39 1.76 -0.71
C ILE A 182 3.06 1.35 -1.38
N VAL A 183 2.00 1.19 -0.60
CA VAL A 183 0.69 0.71 -1.07
C VAL A 183 -0.43 1.66 -0.68
N ASP A 184 -1.57 1.54 -1.36
CA ASP A 184 -2.79 2.33 -1.15
C ASP A 184 -2.68 3.81 -1.58
N PHE A 185 -2.89 4.05 -2.88
CA PHE A 185 -2.82 5.39 -3.48
C PHE A 185 -4.20 6.08 -3.53
N GLU A 186 -5.14 5.69 -2.67
CA GLU A 186 -6.49 6.25 -2.71
C GLU A 186 -6.52 7.74 -2.36
N THR A 187 -5.75 8.14 -1.34
CA THR A 187 -5.65 9.52 -0.86
C THR A 187 -4.59 10.35 -1.60
N ALA A 188 -3.93 9.74 -2.59
CA ALA A 188 -2.88 10.36 -3.35
C ALA A 188 -3.41 11.47 -4.27
N SER A 189 -2.60 12.50 -4.51
CA SER A 189 -3.01 13.68 -5.26
C SER A 189 -1.83 14.34 -5.97
N LEU A 190 -2.07 14.79 -7.20
CA LEU A 190 -1.16 15.65 -7.97
C LEU A 190 -1.39 17.15 -7.72
N ASN A 191 -2.49 17.50 -7.03
CA ASN A 191 -2.85 18.90 -6.78
C ASN A 191 -2.34 19.39 -5.42
N ARG A 192 -1.90 18.47 -4.55
CA ARG A 192 -1.40 18.78 -3.21
C ARG A 192 0.12 18.87 -3.26
N ARG A 193 0.70 19.87 -2.60
CA ARG A 193 2.15 19.99 -2.47
C ARG A 193 2.71 18.73 -1.79
N PRO A 194 3.64 17.98 -2.42
CA PRO A 194 4.06 16.70 -1.87
C PRO A 194 4.95 16.86 -0.66
N SER A 195 4.86 15.89 0.25
CA SER A 195 5.56 15.87 1.52
C SER A 195 5.92 14.45 1.96
N ASN A 196 6.12 13.55 0.98
CA ASN A 196 6.27 12.12 1.22
C ASN A 196 7.52 11.82 2.06
N VAL A 197 8.68 12.37 1.69
CA VAL A 197 9.94 12.17 2.43
C VAL A 197 9.80 12.69 3.87
N THR A 198 9.20 13.86 4.05
CA THR A 198 9.01 14.43 5.39
C THR A 198 8.04 13.59 6.21
N SER A 199 6.92 13.16 5.63
CA SER A 199 5.88 12.37 6.30
C SER A 199 6.40 11.01 6.73
N ILE A 200 7.10 10.29 5.84
CA ILE A 200 7.64 8.97 6.16
C ILE A 200 8.79 9.06 7.17
N ALA A 201 9.65 10.08 7.07
CA ALA A 201 10.76 10.26 8.01
C ALA A 201 10.28 10.59 9.43
N GLN A 202 9.18 11.36 9.56
CA GLN A 202 8.55 11.60 10.86
C GLN A 202 8.10 10.29 11.51
N PHE A 203 7.49 9.40 10.74
CA PHE A 203 7.07 8.08 11.19
C PHE A 203 8.27 7.16 11.54
N LEU A 204 9.29 7.13 10.69
CA LEU A 204 10.42 6.20 10.83
C LEU A 204 11.46 6.63 11.88
N PHE A 205 11.61 7.93 12.15
CA PHE A 205 12.75 8.40 12.97
C PHE A 205 12.36 9.35 14.11
N ILE A 206 11.17 9.94 14.10
CA ILE A 206 10.85 11.02 15.05
C ILE A 206 9.89 10.56 16.15
N ARG A 207 8.76 9.93 15.80
CA ARG A 207 7.68 9.60 16.76
C ARG A 207 7.25 8.14 16.67
N GLY A 208 6.92 7.57 17.83
CA GLY A 208 6.28 6.26 17.97
C GLY A 208 7.25 5.08 18.12
N VAL A 209 6.67 3.93 18.43
CA VAL A 209 7.38 2.68 18.75
C VAL A 209 8.31 2.23 17.61
N VAL A 210 7.91 2.46 16.35
CA VAL A 210 8.74 2.12 15.18
C VAL A 210 10.02 2.95 15.16
N ALA A 211 9.92 4.26 15.42
CA ALA A 211 11.08 5.14 15.45
C ALA A 211 12.06 4.77 16.57
N GLU A 212 11.55 4.39 17.74
CA GLU A 212 12.38 3.92 18.87
C GLU A 212 13.14 2.63 18.51
N LYS A 213 12.47 1.68 17.85
CA LYS A 213 13.09 0.42 17.41
C LYS A 213 14.17 0.66 16.35
N ILE A 214 13.90 1.51 15.36
CA ILE A 214 14.89 1.88 14.33
C ILE A 214 16.10 2.56 14.97
N THR A 215 15.84 3.51 15.87
CA THR A 215 16.88 4.22 16.64
C THR A 215 17.77 3.24 17.39
N HIS A 216 17.19 2.26 18.09
CA HIS A 216 17.94 1.25 18.83
C HIS A 216 18.79 0.36 17.91
N LYS A 217 18.26 -0.07 16.76
CA LYS A 217 18.98 -0.95 15.81
C LYS A 217 20.07 -0.21 15.01
N ILE A 218 19.86 1.04 14.63
CA ILE A 218 20.77 1.80 13.75
C ILE A 218 21.75 2.67 14.55
N GLY A 219 21.35 3.16 15.72
CA GLY A 219 22.13 4.05 16.58
C GLY A 219 21.94 5.53 16.28
N VAL A 220 20.83 5.92 15.65
CA VAL A 220 20.50 7.32 15.33
C VAL A 220 19.97 8.02 16.58
N LYS A 221 20.65 9.02 17.11
CA LYS A 221 20.28 9.61 18.42
C LYS A 221 19.70 11.01 18.35
N ASP A 222 20.10 11.82 17.36
CA ASP A 222 19.75 13.24 17.35
C ASP A 222 18.53 13.54 16.47
N LYS A 223 17.35 13.48 17.07
CA LYS A 223 16.08 13.84 16.40
C LYS A 223 16.07 15.30 15.92
N LYS A 224 16.77 16.21 16.60
CA LYS A 224 16.80 17.64 16.24
C LYS A 224 17.53 17.82 14.91
N VAL A 225 18.67 17.16 14.75
CA VAL A 225 19.43 17.18 13.49
C VAL A 225 18.60 16.63 12.32
N ILE A 226 17.85 15.54 12.53
CA ILE A 226 16.94 15.00 11.50
C ILE A 226 15.85 16.01 11.14
N ILE A 227 15.21 16.63 12.14
CA ILE A 227 14.17 17.64 11.91
C ILE A 227 14.71 18.83 11.11
N ASP A 228 15.91 19.30 11.43
CA ASP A 228 16.52 20.43 10.72
C ASP A 228 16.90 20.07 9.28
N ALA A 229 17.41 18.86 9.02
CA ALA A 229 17.64 18.36 7.66
C ALA A 229 16.33 18.25 6.86
N LEU A 230 15.25 17.73 7.48
CA LEU A 230 13.93 17.66 6.85
C LEU A 230 13.34 19.04 6.55
N ARG A 231 13.57 20.04 7.41
CA ARG A 231 13.18 21.44 7.14
C ARG A 231 13.92 21.99 5.93
N GLN A 232 15.22 21.77 5.83
CA GLN A 232 16.02 22.20 4.67
C GLN A 232 15.54 21.53 3.37
N TYR A 233 15.28 20.23 3.41
CA TYR A 233 14.69 19.49 2.28
C TYR A 233 13.31 20.06 1.88
N LYS A 234 12.43 20.34 2.86
CA LYS A 234 11.10 20.88 2.58
C LYS A 234 11.15 22.26 1.93
N THR A 235 12.13 23.09 2.31
CA THR A 235 12.38 24.41 1.71
C THR A 235 12.92 24.28 0.29
N ARG A 236 13.91 23.40 0.07
CA ARG A 236 14.51 23.16 -1.25
C ARG A 236 14.66 21.66 -1.50
N ARG A 237 13.77 21.11 -2.32
CA ARG A 237 13.77 19.68 -2.69
C ARG A 237 14.75 19.46 -3.83
N ASN A 238 15.93 18.97 -3.50
CA ASN A 238 16.93 18.56 -4.48
C ASN A 238 17.68 17.33 -3.93
N ARG A 239 18.45 16.68 -4.80
CA ARG A 239 19.19 15.47 -4.45
C ARG A 239 20.13 15.69 -3.25
N ARG A 240 20.88 16.80 -3.22
CA ARG A 240 21.82 17.13 -2.14
C ARG A 240 21.15 17.19 -0.77
N ASN A 241 19.98 17.85 -0.67
CA ASN A 241 19.26 17.96 0.58
C ASN A 241 18.60 16.63 0.98
N PHE A 242 18.19 15.81 0.01
CA PHE A 242 17.70 14.47 0.26
C PHE A 242 18.82 13.54 0.81
N GLU A 243 20.02 13.58 0.22
CA GLU A 243 21.18 12.82 0.70
C GLU A 243 21.62 13.28 2.09
N ALA A 244 21.50 14.58 2.40
CA ALA A 244 21.72 15.09 3.74
C ALA A 244 20.74 14.45 4.76
N VAL A 245 19.47 14.25 4.38
CA VAL A 245 18.48 13.54 5.21
C VAL A 245 18.90 12.08 5.44
N LEU A 246 19.29 11.36 4.38
CA LEU A 246 19.78 9.97 4.52
C LEU A 246 20.96 9.88 5.51
N LYS A 247 21.96 10.75 5.33
CA LYS A 247 23.15 10.78 6.18
C LYS A 247 22.83 10.99 7.66
N VAL A 248 21.95 11.95 7.99
CA VAL A 248 21.59 12.20 9.40
C VAL A 248 20.69 11.11 9.99
N CYS A 249 19.94 10.40 9.14
CA CYS A 249 19.23 9.17 9.51
C CYS A 249 20.15 7.94 9.64
N GLY A 250 21.47 8.11 9.48
CA GLY A 250 22.45 7.03 9.60
C GLY A 250 22.37 6.00 8.47
N LEU A 251 21.84 6.41 7.32
CA LEU A 251 21.63 5.61 6.13
C LEU A 251 22.75 5.81 5.11
#